data_AF-A0A9K3GIR7-F1
#
_entry.id   AF-A0A9K3GIR7-F1
#
_cell.length_a   1.000
_cell.length_b   1.000
_cell.length_c   1.000
_cell.angle_alpha   90.00
_cell.angle_beta   90.00
_cell.angle_gamma   90.00
#
_symmetry.space_group_name_H-M   'P 1'
#
loop_
_entity.id
_entity.type
_entity.pdbx_description
1 polymer ?
#
loop_
_entity_poly.entity_id
_entity_poly.type
_entity_poly.pdbx_seq_one_letter_code
_entity_poly.pdbx_strand_id
1 'polypeptide(L)'
;MAKANEFDVVVSKDTQPKPEKEIGCQQPVDKGVDTGLVTFADKFLQLSSDPNDPVSLGDLLVTPREVMRLIGVFRQRASELGHLYTPRVSSLDSDSPSPIEMPLPVYLTREFSAHKWKESYPEDALPYLAFLLHCHFNLESTVSIRRFTAAMVQFQRMYRDESRPAYHNSTHATDATQMVGVMLHRLRQTECGRSLAPPTAVCVMLLAAAAHDVEHCGVSADLLTTIRHPLYHMFGSESTLEHYHSLLGLFTLRYYSVFDMMSPSERKASTSLFSSIILATDPK
;
A
#
# COMPACT_ATOMS: atom_id res chain seq x y z
N MET A 1 31.16 -23.88 -31.79
CA MET A 1 30.83 -23.19 -33.06
C MET A 1 29.91 -24.10 -33.86
N ALA A 2 28.87 -23.51 -34.48
CA ALA A 2 27.77 -24.12 -35.25
C ALA A 2 26.70 -24.84 -34.41
N LYS A 3 25.39 -24.60 -34.58
CA LYS A 3 24.60 -23.73 -35.48
C LYS A 3 23.24 -23.47 -34.83
N ALA A 4 22.73 -22.25 -35.01
CA ALA A 4 21.39 -21.82 -34.64
C ALA A 4 20.34 -22.40 -35.62
N ASN A 5 19.17 -22.78 -35.11
CA ASN A 5 17.98 -23.06 -35.91
C ASN A 5 17.07 -21.82 -35.87
N GLU A 6 16.92 -21.17 -37.02
CA GLU A 6 15.90 -20.16 -37.29
C GLU A 6 14.54 -20.87 -37.49
N PHE A 7 13.50 -20.35 -36.83
CA PHE A 7 12.11 -20.73 -37.07
C PHE A 7 11.46 -19.68 -37.98
N ASP A 8 11.12 -20.09 -39.20
CA ASP A 8 10.35 -19.32 -40.16
C ASP A 8 8.90 -19.12 -39.68
N VAL A 9 8.47 -17.86 -39.59
CA VAL A 9 7.07 -17.48 -39.35
C VAL A 9 6.42 -17.17 -40.71
N VAL A 10 5.51 -18.04 -41.13
CA VAL A 10 4.65 -17.84 -42.29
C VAL A 10 3.53 -16.87 -41.93
N VAL A 11 3.53 -15.69 -42.56
CA VAL A 11 2.46 -14.69 -42.50
C VAL A 11 1.36 -15.06 -43.49
N SER A 12 0.20 -15.49 -43.01
CA SER A 12 -1.02 -15.62 -43.83
C SER A 12 -1.83 -14.33 -43.80
N LYS A 13 -2.08 -13.77 -44.98
CA LYS A 13 -2.96 -12.62 -45.23
C LYS A 13 -4.44 -13.03 -45.31
N ASP A 14 -5.28 -12.03 -45.09
CA ASP A 14 -6.69 -11.89 -45.52
C ASP A 14 -7.78 -12.59 -44.71
N THR A 15 -8.50 -11.77 -43.91
CA THR A 15 -9.96 -11.60 -44.06
C THR A 15 -10.46 -10.38 -43.28
N GLN A 16 -10.92 -9.34 -43.99
CA GLN A 16 -11.72 -8.24 -43.42
C GLN A 16 -13.21 -8.60 -43.40
N PRO A 17 -13.99 -8.11 -42.41
CA PRO A 17 -15.40 -7.86 -42.60
C PRO A 17 -15.74 -6.35 -42.63
N LYS A 18 -16.76 -6.03 -43.44
CA LYS A 18 -17.34 -4.72 -43.80
C LYS A 18 -18.09 -4.01 -42.64
N PRO A 19 -18.38 -2.69 -42.78
CA PRO A 19 -18.91 -1.87 -41.69
C PRO A 19 -20.44 -1.95 -41.58
N GLU A 20 -20.96 -2.03 -40.35
CA GLU A 20 -22.38 -1.86 -40.04
C GLU A 20 -22.64 -0.53 -39.31
N LYS A 21 -23.85 -0.02 -39.52
CA LYS A 21 -24.29 1.37 -39.41
C LYS A 21 -24.31 1.94 -37.99
N GLU A 22 -23.91 3.21 -37.88
CA GLU A 22 -24.15 4.08 -36.72
C GLU A 22 -25.65 4.28 -36.46
N ILE A 23 -26.08 4.00 -35.22
CA ILE A 23 -27.28 4.59 -34.63
C ILE A 23 -26.84 5.17 -33.28
N GLY A 24 -26.92 6.50 -33.16
CA GLY A 24 -26.45 7.25 -32.02
C GLY A 24 -27.27 7.03 -30.76
N CYS A 25 -26.56 6.92 -29.64
CA CYS A 25 -27.03 7.42 -28.34
C CYS A 25 -25.79 7.81 -27.53
N GLN A 26 -25.55 9.12 -27.39
CA GLN A 26 -24.47 9.64 -26.56
C GLN A 26 -24.78 9.31 -25.09
N GLN A 27 -24.02 8.37 -24.52
CA GLN A 27 -23.94 8.17 -23.08
C GLN A 27 -22.70 8.87 -22.53
N PRO A 28 -22.77 9.37 -21.28
CA PRO A 28 -21.74 10.25 -20.72
C PRO A 28 -20.40 9.50 -20.60
N VAL A 29 -19.32 10.20 -20.95
CA VAL A 29 -17.94 9.71 -20.88
C VAL A 29 -17.61 9.38 -19.43
N ASP A 30 -17.78 8.12 -19.07
CA ASP A 30 -17.26 7.57 -17.84
C ASP A 30 -15.73 7.64 -17.91
N LYS A 31 -15.09 8.25 -16.92
CA LYS A 31 -13.62 8.30 -16.86
C LYS A 31 -13.15 6.88 -16.57
N GLY A 32 -12.89 6.15 -17.65
CA GLY A 32 -12.66 4.72 -17.68
C GLY A 32 -11.71 4.26 -16.58
N VAL A 33 -12.22 3.34 -15.76
CA VAL A 33 -11.36 2.40 -15.04
C VAL A 33 -10.51 1.72 -16.11
N ASP A 34 -9.18 1.80 -15.96
CA ASP A 34 -8.21 1.18 -16.86
C ASP A 34 -8.57 -0.30 -17.03
N THR A 35 -9.07 -0.68 -18.20
CA THR A 35 -9.59 -2.03 -18.46
C THR A 35 -8.51 -3.10 -18.28
N GLY A 36 -7.23 -2.74 -18.41
CA GLY A 36 -6.10 -3.61 -18.09
C GLY A 36 -5.95 -3.92 -16.60
N LEU A 37 -6.26 -2.95 -15.73
CA LEU A 37 -6.27 -3.13 -14.27
C LEU A 37 -7.40 -4.05 -13.82
N VAL A 38 -8.60 -3.88 -14.38
CA VAL A 38 -9.76 -4.74 -14.09
C VAL A 38 -9.47 -6.19 -14.50
N THR A 39 -8.90 -6.39 -15.70
CA THR A 39 -8.56 -7.73 -16.21
C THR A 39 -7.48 -8.43 -15.35
N PHE A 40 -6.52 -7.68 -14.81
CA PHE A 40 -5.53 -8.21 -13.88
C PHE A 40 -6.18 -8.60 -12.55
N ALA A 41 -7.01 -7.72 -11.98
CA ALA A 41 -7.72 -7.97 -10.73
C ALA A 41 -8.65 -9.19 -10.80
N ASP A 42 -9.36 -9.37 -11.92
CA ASP A 42 -10.26 -10.52 -12.13
C ASP A 42 -9.49 -11.84 -12.27
N LYS A 43 -8.38 -11.86 -13.03
CA LYS A 43 -7.50 -13.04 -13.12
C LYS A 43 -6.77 -13.33 -11.81
N PHE A 44 -6.44 -12.28 -11.05
CA PHE A 44 -5.76 -12.37 -9.77
C PHE A 44 -6.68 -12.96 -8.69
N LEU A 45 -7.92 -12.48 -8.59
CA LEU A 45 -8.94 -13.05 -7.70
C LEU A 45 -9.21 -14.52 -8.01
N GLN A 46 -9.22 -14.91 -9.28
CA GLN A 46 -9.37 -16.32 -9.66
C GLN A 46 -8.19 -17.21 -9.23
N LEU A 47 -6.99 -16.63 -9.03
CA LEU A 47 -5.80 -17.35 -8.55
C LEU A 47 -5.70 -17.38 -7.03
N SER A 48 -6.34 -16.44 -6.33
CA SER A 48 -6.30 -16.29 -4.87
C SER A 48 -7.56 -16.77 -4.14
N SER A 49 -8.65 -17.05 -4.84
CA SER A 49 -9.94 -17.45 -4.24
C SER A 49 -10.11 -18.96 -4.20
N ASP A 50 -10.74 -19.46 -3.13
CA ASP A 50 -11.30 -20.82 -3.10
C ASP A 50 -12.31 -20.95 -4.25
N PRO A 51 -12.20 -21.96 -5.13
CA PRO A 51 -13.17 -22.18 -6.21
C PRO A 51 -14.62 -22.37 -5.71
N ASN A 52 -14.85 -22.55 -4.41
CA ASN A 52 -16.17 -22.66 -3.79
C ASN A 52 -16.73 -21.35 -3.22
N ASP A 53 -15.95 -20.26 -3.15
CA ASP A 53 -16.41 -18.95 -2.64
C ASP A 53 -15.85 -17.78 -3.48
N PRO A 54 -16.51 -17.43 -4.60
CA PRO A 54 -16.04 -16.37 -5.49
C PRO A 54 -16.32 -14.99 -4.88
N VAL A 55 -15.31 -14.42 -4.21
CA VAL A 55 -15.38 -13.04 -3.70
C VAL A 55 -15.42 -12.05 -4.87
N SER A 56 -16.47 -11.22 -4.93
CA SER A 56 -16.57 -10.14 -5.91
C SER A 56 -15.54 -9.05 -5.62
N LEU A 57 -14.84 -8.58 -6.66
CA LEU A 57 -13.88 -7.48 -6.58
C LEU A 57 -14.50 -6.22 -5.93
N GLY A 58 -15.80 -5.99 -6.14
CA GLY A 58 -16.54 -4.87 -5.54
C GLY A 58 -16.76 -4.97 -4.03
N ASP A 59 -16.81 -6.20 -3.48
CA ASP A 59 -16.94 -6.43 -2.04
C ASP A 59 -15.57 -6.38 -1.33
N LEU A 60 -14.49 -6.57 -2.08
CA LEU A 60 -13.13 -6.51 -1.56
C LEU A 60 -12.59 -5.07 -1.46
N LEU A 61 -13.04 -4.19 -2.34
CA LEU A 61 -12.51 -2.84 -2.48
C LEU A 61 -13.20 -1.83 -1.56
N VAL A 62 -12.40 -0.91 -1.01
CA VAL A 62 -12.87 0.13 -0.10
C VAL A 62 -13.55 1.25 -0.90
N THR A 63 -14.78 1.61 -0.50
CA THR A 63 -15.53 2.66 -1.20
C THR A 63 -15.14 4.06 -0.72
N PRO A 64 -15.23 5.11 -1.56
CA PRO A 64 -14.97 6.48 -1.13
C PRO A 64 -15.85 6.93 0.04
N ARG A 65 -17.11 6.47 0.10
CA ARG A 65 -18.03 6.79 1.20
C ARG A 65 -17.54 6.20 2.52
N GLU A 66 -17.08 4.95 2.49
CA GLU A 66 -16.51 4.28 3.65
C GLU A 66 -15.25 4.99 4.15
N VAL A 67 -14.32 5.32 3.25
CA VAL A 67 -13.09 6.06 3.59
C VAL A 67 -13.41 7.37 4.30
N MET A 68 -14.37 8.15 3.77
CA MET A 68 -14.74 9.43 4.38
C MET A 68 -15.35 9.25 5.78
N ARG A 69 -16.16 8.20 5.98
CA ARG A 69 -16.70 7.84 7.30
C ARG A 69 -15.59 7.52 8.28
N LEU A 70 -14.63 6.67 7.88
CA LEU A 70 -13.49 6.27 8.71
C LEU A 70 -12.61 7.48 9.08
N ILE A 71 -12.32 8.37 8.12
CA ILE A 71 -11.57 9.60 8.41
C ILE A 71 -12.29 10.46 9.47
N GLY A 72 -13.61 10.55 9.42
CA GLY A 72 -14.40 11.23 10.46
C GLY A 72 -14.20 10.61 11.84
N VAL A 73 -14.30 9.28 11.92
CA VAL A 73 -14.06 8.52 13.16
C VAL A 73 -12.63 8.72 13.67
N PHE A 74 -11.62 8.64 12.80
CA PHE A 74 -10.22 8.81 13.16
C PHE A 74 -9.91 10.21 13.68
N ARG A 75 -10.50 11.24 13.07
CA ARG A 75 -10.38 12.62 13.57
C ARG A 75 -10.97 12.78 14.96
N GLN A 76 -12.14 12.20 15.20
CA GLN A 76 -12.77 12.22 16.51
C GLN A 76 -11.87 11.52 17.56
N ARG A 77 -11.42 10.29 17.30
CA ARG A 77 -10.52 9.55 18.20
C ARG A 77 -9.20 10.29 18.47
N ALA A 78 -8.61 10.90 17.44
CA ALA A 78 -7.37 11.67 17.57
C ALA A 78 -7.57 12.92 18.44
N SER A 79 -8.73 13.56 18.37
CA SER A 79 -9.06 14.71 19.22
C SER A 79 -9.23 14.31 20.70
N GLU A 80 -9.82 13.14 20.96
CA GLU A 80 -10.01 12.60 22.32
C GLU A 80 -8.68 12.18 22.97
N LEU A 81 -7.71 11.73 22.17
CA LEU A 81 -6.34 11.43 22.63
C LEU A 81 -5.49 12.67 22.92
N GLY A 82 -6.01 13.89 22.69
CA GLY A 82 -5.26 15.13 22.91
C GLY A 82 -4.09 15.36 21.93
N HIS A 83 -3.98 14.55 20.88
CA HIS A 83 -2.84 14.50 19.97
C HIS A 83 -3.20 14.93 18.55
N LEU A 84 -3.53 16.22 18.39
CA LEU A 84 -3.21 16.93 17.15
C LEU A 84 -1.95 17.74 17.40
N TYR A 85 -0.80 17.08 17.27
CA TYR A 85 0.48 17.77 17.18
C TYR A 85 0.46 18.61 15.90
N THR A 86 0.28 19.92 16.05
CA THR A 86 0.67 20.88 15.01
C THR A 86 2.14 21.21 15.26
N PRO A 87 3.06 20.99 14.30
CA PRO A 87 4.42 21.49 14.45
C PRO A 87 4.32 23.02 14.46
N ARG A 88 4.62 23.67 15.59
CA ARG A 88 4.86 25.11 15.57
C ARG A 88 6.12 25.33 14.73
N VAL A 89 5.96 26.00 13.60
CA VAL A 89 7.08 26.66 12.93
C VAL A 89 7.72 27.57 13.97
N SER A 90 8.96 27.29 14.32
CA SER A 90 9.76 28.15 15.19
C SER A 90 9.92 29.51 14.51
N SER A 91 9.07 30.47 14.87
CA SER A 91 9.40 31.88 14.70
C SER A 91 10.60 32.15 15.61
N LEU A 92 11.66 32.68 15.02
CA LEU A 92 12.88 33.11 15.68
C LEU A 92 12.59 34.34 16.56
N ASP A 93 11.94 34.14 17.71
CA ASP A 93 11.86 35.16 18.75
C ASP A 93 12.47 34.58 20.03
N SER A 94 13.70 35.04 20.30
CA SER A 94 14.48 34.77 21.50
C SER A 94 13.85 35.47 22.71
N ASP A 95 13.33 34.69 23.66
CA ASP A 95 13.30 34.96 25.13
C ASP A 95 12.14 34.28 25.90
N SER A 96 11.39 33.34 25.31
CA SER A 96 10.45 32.53 26.11
C SER A 96 11.16 31.35 26.80
N PRO A 97 10.81 30.99 28.06
CA PRO A 97 11.31 29.77 28.69
C PRO A 97 11.04 28.57 27.79
N SER A 98 12.03 27.67 27.69
CA SER A 98 11.98 26.47 26.87
C SER A 98 10.59 25.82 27.01
N PRO A 99 9.84 25.64 25.91
CA PRO A 99 8.51 25.06 26.01
C PRO A 99 8.63 23.71 26.71
N ILE A 100 7.77 23.46 27.70
CA ILE A 100 7.66 22.14 28.35
C ILE A 100 7.50 21.12 27.23
N GLU A 101 8.53 20.30 26.99
CA GLU A 101 8.46 19.23 26.01
C GLU A 101 7.33 18.31 26.42
N MET A 102 6.20 18.40 25.71
CA MET A 102 5.14 17.42 25.91
C MET A 102 5.68 16.04 25.50
N PRO A 103 5.39 14.98 26.28
CA PRO A 103 5.85 13.65 25.93
C PRO A 103 5.34 13.26 24.54
N LEU A 104 6.20 12.57 23.78
CA LEU A 104 5.82 12.06 22.47
C LEU A 104 4.59 11.15 22.59
N PRO A 105 3.64 11.23 21.63
CA PRO A 105 2.54 10.28 21.55
C PRO A 105 3.06 8.84 21.50
N VAL A 106 2.38 7.90 22.16
CA VAL A 106 2.81 6.48 22.27
C VAL A 106 3.08 5.85 20.91
N TYR A 107 2.31 6.19 19.87
CA TYR A 107 2.51 5.66 18.51
C TYR A 107 3.84 6.10 17.85
N LEU A 108 4.60 7.02 18.46
CA LEU A 108 5.95 7.43 18.04
C LEU A 108 7.05 6.95 19.00
N THR A 109 6.71 6.10 19.97
CA THR A 109 7.69 5.54 20.92
C THR A 109 7.87 4.04 20.71
N ARG A 110 8.92 3.48 21.32
CA ARG A 110 9.17 2.04 21.34
C ARG A 110 8.29 1.31 22.37
N GLU A 111 7.50 2.04 23.14
CA GLU A 111 6.56 1.48 24.12
C GLU A 111 5.23 1.08 23.47
N PHE A 112 5.02 1.48 22.20
CA PHE A 112 3.90 1.04 21.40
C PHE A 112 3.82 -0.49 21.36
N SER A 113 2.61 -1.01 21.49
CA SER A 113 2.32 -2.43 21.35
C SER A 113 1.23 -2.59 20.32
N ALA A 114 1.56 -3.18 19.16
CA ALA A 114 0.58 -3.43 18.11
C ALA A 114 -0.56 -4.34 18.58
N HIS A 115 -0.30 -5.27 19.51
CA HIS A 115 -1.31 -6.14 20.10
C HIS A 115 -2.33 -5.33 20.93
N LYS A 116 -1.87 -4.51 21.88
CA LYS A 116 -2.76 -3.64 22.67
C LYS A 116 -3.50 -2.62 21.80
N TRP A 117 -2.84 -2.14 20.74
CA TRP A 117 -3.45 -1.26 19.75
C TRP A 117 -4.58 -1.96 18.99
N LYS A 118 -4.37 -3.20 18.55
CA LYS A 118 -5.38 -4.03 17.90
C LYS A 118 -6.55 -4.37 18.85
N GLU A 119 -6.29 -4.61 20.13
CA GLU A 119 -7.34 -4.80 21.14
C GLU A 119 -8.23 -3.54 21.29
N SER A 120 -7.61 -2.35 21.22
CA SER A 120 -8.31 -1.07 21.32
C SER A 120 -9.06 -0.71 20.03
N TYR A 121 -8.53 -1.12 18.88
CA TYR A 121 -9.00 -0.79 17.54
C TYR A 121 -9.11 -2.04 16.67
N PRO A 122 -10.04 -2.97 16.98
CA PRO A 122 -10.08 -4.29 16.35
C PRO A 122 -10.33 -4.23 14.84
N GLU A 123 -11.12 -3.24 14.38
CA GLU A 123 -11.52 -3.15 12.97
C GLU A 123 -10.56 -2.31 12.12
N ASP A 124 -9.75 -1.46 12.73
CA ASP A 124 -9.07 -0.36 12.01
C ASP A 124 -7.70 0.02 12.60
N ALA A 125 -7.04 -0.91 13.31
CA ALA A 125 -5.71 -0.77 13.88
C ALA A 125 -4.68 -0.15 12.93
N LEU A 126 -4.45 -0.76 11.76
CA LEU A 126 -3.49 -0.30 10.76
C LEU A 126 -3.89 1.05 10.15
N PRO A 127 -5.10 1.23 9.57
CA PRO A 127 -5.47 2.50 8.95
C PRO A 127 -5.57 3.65 9.94
N TYR A 128 -5.92 3.40 11.21
CA TYR A 128 -5.94 4.44 12.23
C TYR A 128 -4.52 4.89 12.62
N LEU A 129 -3.60 3.95 12.85
CA LEU A 129 -2.19 4.29 13.06
C LEU A 129 -1.62 5.08 11.88
N ALA A 130 -1.89 4.61 10.66
CA ALA A 130 -1.44 5.26 9.44
C ALA A 130 -2.01 6.67 9.28
N PHE A 131 -3.28 6.89 9.66
CA PHE A 131 -3.89 8.22 9.71
C PHE A 131 -3.11 9.16 10.65
N LEU A 132 -2.74 8.70 11.86
CA LEU A 132 -1.96 9.49 12.81
C LEU A 132 -0.57 9.83 12.25
N LEU A 133 0.10 8.86 11.62
CA LEU A 133 1.40 9.07 10.99
C LEU A 133 1.32 10.03 9.78
N HIS A 134 0.26 9.96 8.98
CA HIS A 134 0.02 10.90 7.88
C HIS A 134 -0.09 12.34 8.40
N CYS A 135 -0.87 12.56 9.46
CA CYS A 135 -0.99 13.86 10.11
C CYS A 135 0.35 14.31 10.70
N HIS A 136 1.05 13.44 11.43
CA HIS A 136 2.34 13.74 12.07
C HIS A 136 3.41 14.18 11.06
N PHE A 137 3.51 13.51 9.92
CA PHE A 137 4.48 13.85 8.87
C PHE A 137 3.99 14.92 7.90
N ASN A 138 2.78 15.47 8.11
CA ASN A 138 2.15 16.49 7.28
C ASN A 138 2.13 16.12 5.78
N LEU A 139 1.65 14.91 5.48
CA LEU A 139 1.72 14.35 4.13
C LEU A 139 0.62 14.83 3.18
N GLU A 140 -0.30 15.70 3.61
CA GLU A 140 -1.48 16.11 2.82
C GLU A 140 -1.11 16.72 1.46
N SER A 141 0.00 17.47 1.38
CA SER A 141 0.50 18.05 0.12
C SER A 141 1.11 17.01 -0.82
N THR A 142 1.54 15.86 -0.29
CA THR A 142 2.18 14.76 -1.05
C THR A 142 1.16 13.72 -1.48
N VAL A 143 0.24 13.36 -0.59
CA VAL A 143 -0.87 12.44 -0.81
C VAL A 143 -2.03 12.88 0.07
N SER A 144 -3.21 13.06 -0.50
CA SER A 144 -4.37 13.41 0.31
C SER A 144 -4.70 12.30 1.30
N ILE A 145 -5.12 12.67 2.50
CA ILE A 145 -5.49 11.71 3.54
C ILE A 145 -6.53 10.70 3.04
N ARG A 146 -7.43 11.12 2.14
CA ARG A 146 -8.41 10.24 1.51
C ARG A 146 -7.77 9.08 0.75
N ARG A 147 -6.80 9.36 -0.13
CA ARG A 147 -6.15 8.33 -0.95
C ARG A 147 -5.26 7.43 -0.10
N PHE A 148 -4.55 8.03 0.84
CA PHE A 148 -3.69 7.30 1.77
C PHE A 148 -4.49 6.34 2.66
N THR A 149 -5.57 6.82 3.29
CA THR A 149 -6.46 5.98 4.11
C THR A 149 -7.13 4.88 3.29
N ALA A 150 -7.56 5.15 2.05
CA ALA A 150 -8.14 4.12 1.18
C ALA A 150 -7.18 2.94 0.96
N ALA A 151 -5.91 3.23 0.64
CA ALA A 151 -4.89 2.19 0.48
C ALA A 151 -4.62 1.43 1.79
N MET A 152 -4.52 2.13 2.93
CA MET A 152 -4.26 1.49 4.22
C MET A 152 -5.40 0.57 4.69
N VAL A 153 -6.66 0.97 4.45
CA VAL A 153 -7.81 0.11 4.73
C VAL A 153 -7.78 -1.12 3.81
N GLN A 154 -7.44 -0.95 2.53
CA GLN A 154 -7.31 -2.07 1.60
C GLN A 154 -6.21 -3.03 2.03
N PHE A 155 -5.02 -2.53 2.37
CA PHE A 155 -3.92 -3.37 2.84
C PHE A 155 -4.32 -4.17 4.07
N GLN A 156 -4.99 -3.54 5.05
CA GLN A 156 -5.45 -4.28 6.22
C GLN A 156 -6.40 -5.44 5.86
N ARG A 157 -7.33 -5.22 4.93
CA ARG A 157 -8.27 -6.26 4.46
C ARG A 157 -7.56 -7.42 3.75
N MET A 158 -6.41 -7.16 3.14
CA MET A 158 -5.60 -8.17 2.44
C MET A 158 -4.79 -9.07 3.39
N TYR A 159 -4.77 -8.78 4.69
CA TYR A 159 -4.22 -9.68 5.72
C TYR A 159 -5.28 -10.64 6.28
N ARG A 160 -6.19 -11.14 5.43
CA ARG A 160 -7.47 -11.80 5.78
C ARG A 160 -7.42 -12.77 6.97
N ASP A 161 -8.56 -12.83 7.65
CA ASP A 161 -8.75 -13.51 8.95
C ASP A 161 -9.16 -14.99 8.83
N GLU A 162 -9.35 -15.54 7.63
CA GLU A 162 -9.99 -16.85 7.43
C GLU A 162 -8.99 -18.02 7.43
N SER A 163 -7.71 -17.77 7.13
CA SER A 163 -6.63 -18.79 7.18
C SER A 163 -5.53 -18.47 8.21
N ARG A 164 -5.68 -17.36 8.95
CA ARG A 164 -4.76 -16.78 9.95
C ARG A 164 -3.38 -17.43 10.02
N PRO A 165 -2.40 -16.99 9.21
CA PRO A 165 -1.02 -17.13 9.65
C PRO A 165 -0.89 -16.48 11.04
N ALA A 166 -0.41 -17.26 12.01
CA ALA A 166 -0.31 -16.82 13.40
C ALA A 166 0.51 -15.52 13.56
N TYR A 167 1.41 -15.24 12.60
CA TYR A 167 2.32 -14.11 12.61
C TYR A 167 2.04 -13.08 11.49
N HIS A 168 2.04 -13.48 10.21
CA HIS A 168 1.91 -12.59 9.04
C HIS A 168 0.48 -12.04 8.85
N ASN A 169 -0.01 -11.29 9.84
CA ASN A 169 -1.36 -10.72 9.88
C ASN A 169 -1.32 -9.19 10.03
N SER A 170 -2.50 -8.56 10.05
CA SER A 170 -2.61 -7.10 10.14
C SER A 170 -1.97 -6.49 11.39
N THR A 171 -1.82 -7.24 12.49
CA THR A 171 -1.13 -6.77 13.70
C THR A 171 0.37 -6.66 13.45
N HIS A 172 0.98 -7.63 12.76
CA HIS A 172 2.39 -7.55 12.31
C HIS A 172 2.61 -6.37 11.35
N ALA A 173 1.73 -6.17 10.38
CA ALA A 173 1.78 -5.02 9.48
C ALA A 173 1.69 -3.67 10.25
N THR A 174 0.84 -3.62 11.29
CA THR A 174 0.70 -2.46 12.17
C THR A 174 2.00 -2.19 12.94
N ASP A 175 2.62 -3.24 13.49
CA ASP A 175 3.90 -3.14 14.21
C ASP A 175 5.03 -2.65 13.31
N ALA A 176 5.19 -3.26 12.13
CA ALA A 176 6.19 -2.87 11.14
C ALA A 176 6.01 -1.41 10.68
N THR A 177 4.77 -1.01 10.38
CA THR A 177 4.44 0.37 9.99
C THR A 177 4.76 1.36 11.10
N GLN A 178 4.44 1.00 12.35
CA GLN A 178 4.73 1.85 13.51
C GLN A 178 6.23 2.03 13.70
N MET A 179 7.01 0.95 13.64
CA MET A 179 8.46 0.99 13.78
C MET A 179 9.10 1.87 12.70
N VAL A 180 8.66 1.76 11.44
CA VAL A 180 9.09 2.66 10.36
C VAL A 180 8.73 4.11 10.68
N GLY A 181 7.54 4.37 11.22
CA GLY A 181 7.13 5.68 11.72
C GLY A 181 8.09 6.25 12.79
N VAL A 182 8.49 5.44 13.77
CA VAL A 182 9.47 5.83 14.80
C VAL A 182 10.84 6.14 14.19
N MET A 183 11.32 5.27 13.30
CA MET A 183 12.61 5.46 12.63
C MET A 183 12.63 6.74 11.80
N LEU A 184 11.58 7.00 11.03
CA LEU A 184 11.43 8.21 10.22
C LEU A 184 11.33 9.47 11.08
N HIS A 185 10.59 9.41 12.20
CA HIS A 185 10.51 10.52 13.14
C HIS A 185 11.88 10.87 13.72
N ARG A 186 12.67 9.86 14.12
CA ARG A 186 14.03 10.04 14.64
C ARG A 186 15.00 10.55 13.57
N LEU A 187 14.97 9.96 12.38
CA LEU A 187 15.82 10.36 11.26
C LEU A 187 15.61 11.85 10.93
N ARG A 188 14.35 12.29 10.84
CA ARG A 188 13.97 13.65 10.45
C ARG A 188 14.12 14.72 11.55
N GLN A 189 14.73 14.38 12.69
CA GLN A 189 15.13 15.38 13.69
C GLN A 189 16.30 16.25 13.23
N THR A 190 17.10 15.75 12.28
CA THR A 190 18.23 16.49 11.69
C THR A 190 17.88 17.03 10.30
N GLU A 191 18.55 18.09 9.87
CA GLU A 191 18.41 18.62 8.51
C GLU A 191 18.81 17.59 7.44
N CYS A 192 19.95 16.91 7.64
CA CYS A 192 20.40 15.84 6.76
C CYS A 192 19.34 14.73 6.64
N GLY A 193 18.76 14.30 7.76
CA GLY A 193 17.70 13.29 7.73
C GLY A 193 16.42 13.74 7.02
N ARG A 194 16.06 15.03 7.08
CA ARG A 194 14.94 15.58 6.28
C ARG A 194 15.23 15.56 4.79
N SER A 195 16.49 15.77 4.39
CA SER A 195 16.93 15.66 3.00
C SER A 195 16.98 14.20 2.51
N LEU A 196 17.36 13.26 3.37
CA LEU A 196 17.41 11.83 3.05
C LEU A 196 16.02 11.18 2.99
N ALA A 197 15.08 11.67 3.78
CA ALA A 197 13.70 11.19 3.83
C ALA A 197 12.71 12.32 3.51
N PRO A 198 12.65 12.80 2.25
CA PRO A 198 11.66 13.79 1.83
C PRO A 198 10.23 13.25 1.99
N PRO A 199 9.19 14.10 2.00
CA PRO A 199 7.80 13.67 2.20
C PRO A 199 7.33 12.53 1.29
N THR A 200 7.78 12.51 0.03
CA THR A 200 7.52 11.41 -0.93
C THR A 200 8.09 10.09 -0.43
N ALA A 201 9.35 10.07 0.00
CA ALA A 201 9.99 8.87 0.56
C ALA A 201 9.32 8.42 1.87
N VAL A 202 8.96 9.35 2.77
CA VAL A 202 8.21 9.03 3.99
C VAL A 202 6.89 8.35 3.66
N CYS A 203 6.11 8.91 2.72
CA CYS A 203 4.86 8.32 2.28
C CYS A 203 5.06 6.90 1.75
N VAL A 204 6.04 6.69 0.88
CA VAL A 204 6.34 5.38 0.27
C VAL A 204 6.79 4.37 1.31
N MET A 205 7.67 4.75 2.25
CA MET A 205 8.16 3.85 3.29
C MET A 205 7.05 3.38 4.23
N LEU A 206 6.10 4.25 4.58
CA LEU A 206 4.92 3.86 5.36
C LEU A 206 3.99 2.92 4.58
N LEU A 207 3.76 3.20 3.29
CA LEU A 207 2.93 2.33 2.44
C LEU A 207 3.58 0.95 2.24
N ALA A 208 4.89 0.91 2.01
CA ALA A 208 5.63 -0.33 1.80
C ALA A 208 5.64 -1.19 3.07
N ALA A 209 5.88 -0.59 4.24
CA ALA A 209 5.80 -1.28 5.52
C ALA A 209 4.42 -1.89 5.77
N ALA A 210 3.35 -1.15 5.44
CA ALA A 210 1.98 -1.64 5.57
C ALA A 210 1.61 -2.73 4.56
N ALA A 211 2.33 -2.82 3.44
CA ALA A 211 2.02 -3.72 2.33
C ALA A 211 2.96 -4.93 2.22
N HIS A 212 4.04 -4.99 2.99
CA HIS A 212 5.14 -5.93 2.72
C HIS A 212 4.75 -7.42 2.76
N ASP A 213 3.67 -7.77 3.47
CA ASP A 213 3.19 -9.14 3.65
C ASP A 213 1.70 -9.30 3.26
N VAL A 214 1.16 -8.43 2.41
CA VAL A 214 -0.28 -8.52 2.02
C VAL A 214 -0.59 -9.83 1.29
N GLU A 215 -1.71 -10.47 1.62
CA GLU A 215 -2.09 -11.80 1.11
C GLU A 215 -1.04 -12.89 1.38
N HIS A 216 -0.23 -12.76 2.43
CA HIS A 216 0.72 -13.80 2.82
C HIS A 216 0.00 -15.09 3.25
N CYS A 217 0.29 -16.19 2.55
CA CYS A 217 -0.40 -17.48 2.72
C CYS A 217 0.08 -18.33 3.90
N GLY A 218 1.07 -17.85 4.65
CA GLY A 218 1.57 -18.49 5.88
C GLY A 218 2.59 -19.61 5.65
N VAL A 219 3.02 -19.81 4.40
CA VAL A 219 4.04 -20.79 4.01
C VAL A 219 5.25 -20.09 3.41
N SER A 220 6.41 -20.75 3.43
CA SER A 220 7.65 -20.20 2.89
C SER A 220 7.71 -20.29 1.35
N ALA A 221 8.50 -19.40 0.74
CA ALA A 221 8.78 -19.43 -0.70
C ALA A 221 9.39 -20.79 -1.17
N ASP A 222 10.18 -21.46 -0.32
CA ASP A 222 10.73 -22.78 -0.60
C ASP A 222 9.65 -23.85 -0.76
N LEU A 223 8.59 -23.79 0.07
CA LEU A 223 7.47 -24.71 -0.07
C LEU A 223 6.73 -24.45 -1.38
N LEU A 224 6.46 -23.18 -1.72
CA LEU A 224 5.81 -22.80 -2.98
C LEU A 224 6.58 -23.30 -4.20
N THR A 225 7.91 -23.23 -4.15
CA THR A 225 8.80 -23.77 -5.18
C THR A 225 8.69 -25.30 -5.26
N THR A 226 8.74 -25.98 -4.11
CA THR A 226 8.68 -27.44 -4.01
C THR A 226 7.38 -27.99 -4.59
N ILE A 227 6.24 -27.36 -4.28
CA ILE A 227 4.92 -27.78 -4.75
C ILE A 227 4.56 -27.23 -6.14
N ARG A 228 5.48 -26.49 -6.79
CA ARG A 228 5.27 -25.82 -8.09
C ARG A 228 3.99 -24.97 -8.11
N HIS A 229 3.80 -24.18 -7.05
CA HIS A 229 2.66 -23.27 -6.93
C HIS A 229 2.58 -22.31 -8.14
N PRO A 230 1.40 -21.83 -8.59
CA PRO A 230 1.31 -20.86 -9.68
C PRO A 230 2.17 -19.60 -9.49
N LEU A 231 2.34 -19.14 -8.24
CA LEU A 231 3.23 -18.02 -7.90
C LEU A 231 4.69 -18.27 -8.31
N TYR A 232 5.18 -19.50 -8.14
CA TYR A 232 6.53 -19.88 -8.57
C TYR A 232 6.69 -19.77 -10.09
N HIS A 233 5.66 -20.13 -10.87
CA HIS A 233 5.72 -19.98 -12.33
C HIS A 233 5.72 -18.53 -12.79
N MET A 234 5.10 -17.63 -12.00
CA MET A 234 5.02 -16.20 -12.33
C MET A 234 6.27 -15.41 -11.93
N PHE A 235 6.84 -15.69 -10.75
CA PHE A 235 7.94 -14.90 -10.20
C PHE A 235 9.28 -15.64 -10.09
N GLY A 236 9.29 -16.95 -10.38
CA GLY A 236 10.48 -17.78 -10.22
C GLY A 236 10.74 -18.18 -8.77
N SER A 237 11.98 -18.61 -8.48
CA SER A 237 12.42 -19.11 -7.17
C SER A 237 12.96 -18.04 -6.21
N GLU A 238 13.31 -16.86 -6.72
CA GLU A 238 13.93 -15.79 -5.91
C GLU A 238 12.87 -14.77 -5.50
N SER A 239 12.78 -14.49 -4.19
CA SER A 239 11.85 -13.51 -3.61
C SER A 239 10.41 -13.65 -4.12
N THR A 240 9.93 -14.88 -4.30
CA THR A 240 8.64 -15.16 -4.96
C THR A 240 7.48 -14.47 -4.24
N LEU A 241 7.51 -14.47 -2.90
CA LEU A 241 6.48 -13.87 -2.06
C LEU A 241 6.58 -12.35 -2.07
N GLU A 242 7.78 -11.79 -1.97
CA GLU A 242 8.00 -10.35 -1.95
C GLU A 242 7.65 -9.71 -3.29
N HIS A 243 7.90 -10.39 -4.41
CA HIS A 243 7.41 -9.97 -5.73
C HIS A 243 5.87 -9.95 -5.78
N TYR A 244 5.22 -10.96 -5.17
CA TYR A 244 3.77 -11.05 -5.08
C TYR A 244 3.18 -9.92 -4.21
N HIS A 245 3.71 -9.69 -3.02
CA HIS A 245 3.32 -8.59 -2.12
C HIS A 245 3.51 -7.22 -2.78
N SER A 246 4.65 -7.02 -3.46
CA SER A 246 4.95 -5.79 -4.22
C SER A 246 3.95 -5.55 -5.35
N LEU A 247 3.62 -6.58 -6.14
CA LEU A 247 2.68 -6.47 -7.25
C LEU A 247 1.28 -6.07 -6.75
N LEU A 248 0.82 -6.73 -5.68
CA LEU A 248 -0.43 -6.43 -5.00
C LEU A 248 -0.47 -5.00 -4.45
N GLY A 249 0.59 -4.62 -3.74
CA GLY A 249 0.76 -3.28 -3.23
C GLY A 249 0.64 -2.23 -4.32
N LEU A 250 1.41 -2.38 -5.40
CA LEU A 250 1.38 -1.45 -6.54
C LEU A 250 0.01 -1.39 -7.23
N PHE A 251 -0.68 -2.52 -7.36
CA PHE A 251 -2.05 -2.55 -7.89
C PHE A 251 -2.98 -1.67 -7.03
N THR A 252 -2.98 -1.87 -5.71
CA THR A 252 -3.78 -1.08 -4.77
C THR A 252 -3.44 0.41 -4.83
N LEU A 253 -2.15 0.75 -4.86
CA LEU A 253 -1.70 2.15 -4.93
C LEU A 253 -2.16 2.83 -6.22
N ARG A 254 -2.14 2.12 -7.34
CA ARG A 254 -2.64 2.61 -8.63
C ARG A 254 -4.15 2.75 -8.63
N TYR A 255 -4.87 1.76 -8.09
CA TYR A 255 -6.33 1.77 -8.02
C TYR A 255 -6.87 2.97 -7.23
N TYR A 256 -6.25 3.28 -6.09
CA TYR A 256 -6.64 4.44 -5.26
C TYR A 256 -5.93 5.75 -5.64
N SER A 257 -5.22 5.79 -6.77
CA SER A 257 -4.58 7.02 -7.26
C SER A 257 -3.61 7.65 -6.26
N VAL A 258 -2.91 6.84 -5.45
CA VAL A 258 -2.14 7.31 -4.29
C VAL A 258 -1.04 8.30 -4.67
N PHE A 259 -0.35 8.06 -5.79
CA PHE A 259 0.77 8.91 -6.26
C PHE A 259 0.36 9.95 -7.31
N ASP A 260 -0.93 10.24 -7.48
CA ASP A 260 -1.41 11.16 -8.53
C ASP A 260 -1.05 12.63 -8.27
N MET A 261 -0.80 13.00 -7.00
CA MET A 261 -0.38 14.35 -6.61
C MET A 261 1.12 14.60 -6.80
N MET A 262 1.90 13.53 -7.03
CA MET A 262 3.33 13.61 -7.28
C MET A 262 3.60 13.90 -8.77
N SER A 263 4.74 14.53 -9.07
CA SER A 263 5.20 14.69 -10.45
C SER A 263 5.45 13.33 -11.12
N PRO A 264 5.51 13.24 -12.46
CA PRO A 264 5.80 11.98 -13.15
C PRO A 264 7.13 11.35 -12.72
N SER A 265 8.15 12.17 -12.45
CA SER A 265 9.47 11.72 -12.00
C SER A 265 9.41 11.13 -10.58
N GLU A 266 8.73 11.80 -9.67
CA GLU A 266 8.52 11.33 -8.29
C GLU A 266 7.65 10.09 -8.28
N ARG A 267 6.60 10.00 -9.11
CA ARG A 267 5.76 8.81 -9.21
C ARG A 267 6.58 7.60 -9.63
N LYS A 268 7.43 7.74 -10.64
CA LYS A 268 8.32 6.65 -11.08
C LYS A 268 9.30 6.24 -9.98
N ALA A 269 9.92 7.22 -9.31
CA ALA A 269 10.84 6.98 -8.20
C ALA A 269 10.12 6.30 -7.01
N SER A 270 8.94 6.76 -6.64
CA SER A 270 8.09 6.22 -5.58
C SER A 270 7.65 4.78 -5.87
N THR A 271 7.23 4.48 -7.10
CA THR A 271 6.91 3.10 -7.52
C THR A 271 8.13 2.19 -7.42
N SER A 272 9.30 2.65 -7.89
CA SER A 272 10.53 1.86 -7.79
C SER A 272 10.93 1.63 -6.33
N LEU A 273 10.90 2.68 -5.50
CA LEU A 273 11.25 2.61 -4.10
C LEU A 273 10.31 1.69 -3.32
N PHE A 274 9.00 1.75 -3.59
CA PHE A 274 8.01 0.88 -2.97
C PHE A 274 8.34 -0.60 -3.20
N SER A 275 8.59 -0.99 -4.45
CA SER A 275 8.98 -2.37 -4.78
C SER A 275 10.32 -2.75 -4.19
N SER A 276 11.33 -1.86 -4.25
CA SER A 276 12.65 -2.14 -3.69
C SER A 276 12.62 -2.37 -2.18
N ILE A 277 11.76 -1.65 -1.43
CA ILE A 277 11.62 -1.86 0.02
C ILE A 277 11.03 -3.24 0.31
N ILE A 278 9.96 -3.64 -0.40
CA ILE A 278 9.31 -4.93 -0.19
C ILE A 278 10.23 -6.08 -0.61
N LEU A 279 10.92 -5.97 -1.75
CA LEU A 279 11.89 -6.98 -2.16
C LEU A 279 13.05 -7.12 -1.16
N ALA A 280 13.43 -6.04 -0.48
CA ALA A 280 14.46 -6.07 0.55
C ALA A 280 14.01 -6.72 1.88
N THR A 281 12.75 -7.15 2.01
CA THR A 281 12.30 -7.94 3.16
C THR A 281 12.43 -9.45 2.95
N ASP A 282 12.88 -9.90 1.77
CA ASP A 282 13.24 -11.31 1.57
C ASP A 282 14.35 -11.67 2.57
N PRO A 283 14.16 -12.69 3.43
CA PRO A 283 15.16 -13.08 4.42
C PRO A 283 16.42 -13.74 3.83
N LYS A 284 16.49 -14.00 2.52
CA LYS A 284 17.60 -14.70 1.85
C LYS A 284 18.70 -13.79 1.30
#